data_AF-A0A843CU59-F1
#
_entry.id   AF-A0A843CU59-F1
#
_cell.length_a   1.000
_cell.length_b   1.000
_cell.length_c   1.000
_cell.angle_alpha   90.00
_cell.angle_beta   90.00
_cell.angle_gamma   90.00
#
_symmetry.space_group_name_H-M   'P 1'
#
loop_
_entity.id
_entity.type
_entity.pdbx_description
1 polymer ?
#
loop_
_entity_poly.entity_id
_entity_poly.type
_entity_poly.pdbx_seq_one_letter_code
_entity_poly.pdbx_strand_id
1 'polypeptide(L)'
;MSSVLGSGILVLPGLAALVAGPASLISWIGLSLASYPLAYTFASLSARKPESGGVYGFAKESLGPRAANAIGWLFILWYISGAPAVTIIAASYLAYAIPIPKILIYTIAGTIMLAGFLVNYVGINVSIRVQLGVIVAIVGLLITAVVASAPSINIANFTPFAPNGLLSIGISAALIFWSYLGYENVSNVAEEF
;
A
#
# COMPACT_ATOMS: atom_id res chain seq x y z
N MET A 1 10.72 2.99 1.24
CA MET A 1 9.50 3.71 1.67
C MET A 1 8.36 3.74 0.62
N SER A 2 8.35 2.90 -0.43
CA SER A 2 7.25 2.89 -1.44
C SER A 2 6.17 1.81 -1.30
N SER A 3 6.20 0.94 -0.29
CA SER A 3 5.22 -0.16 -0.25
C SER A 3 3.80 0.31 0.09
N VAL A 4 3.65 1.45 0.79
CA VAL A 4 2.34 1.94 1.27
C VAL A 4 1.53 2.61 0.14
N LEU A 5 2.15 3.54 -0.59
CA LEU A 5 1.44 4.36 -1.59
C LEU A 5 1.38 3.75 -2.99
N GLY A 6 2.24 2.79 -3.33
CA GLY A 6 2.53 2.43 -4.72
C GLY A 6 1.40 1.72 -5.47
N SER A 7 0.95 0.58 -4.94
CA SER A 7 0.08 -0.34 -5.67
C SER A 7 -1.36 -0.32 -5.18
N GLY A 8 -1.56 -0.11 -3.88
CA GLY A 8 -2.87 -0.14 -3.25
C GLY A 8 -3.75 1.02 -3.71
N ILE A 9 -3.22 2.25 -3.73
CA ILE A 9 -4.04 3.43 -3.98
C ILE A 9 -4.54 3.55 -5.43
N LEU A 10 -3.90 2.89 -6.39
CA LEU A 10 -4.32 2.92 -7.78
C LEU A 10 -5.48 1.93 -8.06
N VAL A 11 -5.47 0.77 -7.38
CA VAL A 11 -6.43 -0.32 -7.62
C VAL A 11 -7.58 -0.29 -6.62
N LEU A 12 -7.27 -0.07 -5.35
CA LEU A 12 -8.20 -0.25 -4.25
C LEU A 12 -9.40 0.71 -4.28
N PRO A 13 -9.30 1.97 -4.74
CA PRO A 13 -10.51 2.79 -4.90
C PRO A 13 -11.51 2.17 -5.87
N GLY A 14 -11.04 1.63 -7.00
CA GLY A 14 -11.87 0.94 -7.98
C GLY A 14 -12.49 -0.34 -7.42
N LEU A 15 -11.68 -1.19 -6.78
CA LEU A 15 -12.19 -2.43 -6.15
C LEU A 15 -13.14 -2.14 -4.98
N ALA A 16 -12.85 -1.15 -4.14
CA ALA A 16 -13.69 -0.75 -3.03
C ALA A 16 -15.03 -0.19 -3.53
N ALA A 17 -15.02 0.61 -4.60
CA ALA A 17 -16.25 1.10 -5.25
C ALA A 17 -17.05 -0.04 -5.88
N LEU A 18 -16.41 -1.06 -6.47
CA LEU A 18 -17.09 -2.24 -6.99
C LEU A 18 -17.75 -3.07 -5.87
N VAL A 19 -17.06 -3.24 -4.73
CA VAL A 19 -17.55 -4.07 -3.62
C VAL A 19 -18.59 -3.36 -2.77
N ALA A 20 -18.37 -2.09 -2.40
CA ALA A 20 -19.23 -1.36 -1.46
C ALA A 20 -20.00 -0.21 -2.09
N GLY A 21 -19.77 0.12 -3.36
CA GLY A 21 -20.38 1.27 -4.01
C GLY A 21 -19.93 2.59 -3.37
N PRO A 22 -20.80 3.61 -3.32
CA PRO A 22 -20.53 4.89 -2.66
C PRO A 22 -20.17 4.74 -1.17
N ALA A 23 -20.66 3.69 -0.50
CA ALA A 23 -20.36 3.41 0.90
C ALA A 23 -18.88 3.07 1.17
N SER A 24 -18.08 2.77 0.14
CA SER A 24 -16.62 2.62 0.27
C SER A 24 -15.94 3.86 0.87
N LEU A 25 -16.54 5.05 0.73
CA LEU A 25 -16.07 6.28 1.37
C LEU A 25 -16.05 6.17 2.90
N ILE A 26 -17.00 5.45 3.50
CA ILE A 26 -17.02 5.21 4.95
C ILE A 26 -15.81 4.38 5.36
N SER A 27 -15.48 3.34 4.58
CA SER A 27 -14.30 2.50 4.82
C SER A 27 -13.01 3.29 4.75
N TRP A 28 -12.87 4.16 3.73
CA TRP A 28 -11.72 5.06 3.60
C TRP A 28 -11.60 6.01 4.79
N ILE A 29 -12.68 6.70 5.17
CA ILE A 29 -12.68 7.63 6.30
C ILE A 29 -12.37 6.91 7.61
N GLY A 30 -13.02 5.78 7.87
CA GLY A 30 -12.83 5.00 9.09
C GLY A 30 -11.39 4.51 9.24
N LEU A 31 -10.79 4.01 8.16
CA LEU A 31 -9.38 3.58 8.17
C LEU A 31 -8.41 4.74 8.26
N SER A 32 -8.66 5.86 7.58
CA SER A 32 -7.84 7.07 7.75
C SER A 32 -7.79 7.51 9.21
N LEU A 33 -8.96 7.57 9.86
CA LEU A 33 -9.06 7.97 11.27
C LEU A 33 -8.40 6.94 12.20
N ALA A 34 -8.59 5.64 11.95
CA ALA A 34 -7.96 4.58 12.73
C ALA A 34 -6.45 4.50 12.52
N SER A 35 -5.95 4.91 11.34
CA SER A 35 -4.52 4.90 11.03
C SER A 35 -3.76 6.01 11.73
N TYR A 36 -4.39 7.15 12.00
CA TYR A 36 -3.75 8.28 12.66
C TYR A 36 -3.12 7.95 14.02
N PRO A 37 -3.82 7.32 14.99
CA PRO A 37 -3.22 6.95 16.27
C PRO A 37 -2.11 5.90 16.11
N LEU A 38 -2.22 4.97 15.16
CA LEU A 38 -1.16 3.99 14.87
C LEU A 38 0.09 4.67 14.29
N ALA A 39 -0.08 5.58 13.33
CA ALA A 39 1.03 6.36 12.80
C ALA A 39 1.69 7.20 13.89
N TYR A 40 0.90 7.79 14.80
CA TYR A 40 1.40 8.53 15.94
C TYR A 40 2.19 7.65 16.92
N THR A 41 1.74 6.42 17.21
CA THR A 41 2.50 5.51 18.10
C THR A 41 3.82 5.09 17.47
N PHE A 42 3.84 4.74 16.18
CA PHE A 42 5.10 4.43 15.47
C PHE A 42 6.03 5.64 15.37
N ALA A 43 5.52 6.83 15.10
CA ALA A 43 6.31 8.06 15.06
C ALA A 43 6.91 8.40 16.44
N SER A 44 6.12 8.30 17.51
CA SER A 44 6.59 8.59 18.87
C SER A 44 7.58 7.54 19.40
N LEU A 45 7.42 6.27 19.05
CA LEU A 45 8.38 5.22 19.37
C LEU A 45 9.69 5.41 18.61
N SER A 46 9.63 5.71 17.30
CA SER A 46 10.81 5.94 16.47
C SER A 46 11.59 7.19 16.92
N ALA A 47 10.89 8.26 17.34
CA ALA A 47 11.52 9.46 17.86
C ALA A 47 12.22 9.26 19.22
N ARG A 48 11.70 8.34 20.06
CA ARG A 48 12.28 8.04 21.38
C ARG A 48 13.43 7.03 21.32
N LYS A 49 13.38 6.12 20.35
CA LYS A 49 14.35 5.03 20.20
C LYS A 49 14.73 4.84 18.74
N PRO A 50 15.72 5.59 18.22
CA PRO A 50 16.24 5.43 16.87
C PRO A 50 17.15 4.19 16.71
N GLU A 51 16.95 3.11 17.48
CA GLU A 51 17.75 1.89 17.38
C GLU A 51 17.19 0.91 16.33
N SER A 52 18.10 0.19 15.65
CA SER A 52 17.96 -0.60 14.41
C SER A 52 16.98 -1.79 14.39
N GLY A 53 16.08 -1.90 15.37
CA GLY A 53 15.18 -3.03 15.51
C GLY A 53 13.85 -2.90 14.75
N GLY A 54 13.45 -1.69 14.35
CA GLY A 54 12.13 -1.44 13.77
C GLY A 54 10.99 -2.05 14.61
N VAL A 55 9.98 -2.62 13.97
CA VAL A 55 8.85 -3.27 14.66
C VAL A 55 9.29 -4.48 15.50
N TYR A 56 10.34 -5.19 15.06
CA TYR A 56 10.90 -6.31 15.82
C TYR A 56 11.53 -5.84 17.14
N GLY A 57 12.25 -4.72 17.14
CA GLY A 57 12.85 -4.10 18.31
C GLY A 57 11.80 -3.66 19.32
N PHE A 58 10.76 -2.96 18.84
CA PHE A 58 9.63 -2.54 19.69
C PHE A 58 8.92 -3.76 20.31
N ALA A 59 8.70 -4.82 19.54
CA ALA A 59 8.10 -6.06 20.03
C ALA A 59 8.98 -6.80 21.05
N LYS A 60 10.30 -6.82 20.84
CA LYS A 60 11.25 -7.49 21.74
C LYS A 60 11.27 -6.86 23.12
N GLU A 61 11.19 -5.54 23.17
CA GLU A 61 11.24 -4.81 24.43
C GLU A 61 9.90 -4.80 25.17
N SER A 62 8.78 -4.73 24.46
CA SER A 62 7.44 -4.68 25.06
C SER A 62 6.86 -6.07 25.40
N LEU A 63 7.09 -7.07 24.54
CA LEU A 63 6.45 -8.39 24.61
C LEU A 63 7.45 -9.54 24.82
N GLY A 64 8.75 -9.24 24.81
CA GLY A 64 9.83 -10.20 25.01
C GLY A 64 10.30 -10.91 23.74
N PRO A 65 11.37 -11.71 23.83
CA PRO A 65 12.06 -12.28 22.66
C PRO A 65 11.23 -13.27 21.84
N ARG A 66 10.32 -14.02 22.47
CA ARG A 66 9.47 -15.01 21.78
C ARG A 66 8.44 -14.34 20.87
N ALA A 67 7.78 -13.29 21.35
CA ALA A 67 6.83 -12.51 20.58
C ALA A 67 7.53 -11.77 19.43
N ALA A 68 8.71 -11.19 19.70
CA ALA A 68 9.52 -10.57 18.65
C ALA A 68 9.90 -11.54 17.54
N ASN A 69 10.34 -12.76 17.89
CA ASN A 69 10.69 -13.77 16.89
C ASN A 69 9.49 -14.15 16.02
N ALA A 70 8.31 -14.38 16.63
CA ALA A 70 7.09 -14.65 15.89
C ALA A 70 6.72 -13.50 14.94
N ILE A 71 6.79 -12.26 15.43
CA ILE A 71 6.53 -11.05 14.63
C ILE A 71 7.53 -10.94 13.48
N GLY A 72 8.83 -11.18 13.73
CA GLY A 72 9.86 -11.17 12.69
C GLY A 72 9.59 -12.18 11.57
N TRP A 73 9.20 -13.41 11.91
CA TRP A 73 8.81 -14.42 10.92
C TRP A 73 7.57 -14.01 10.12
N LEU A 74 6.56 -13.44 10.78
CA LEU A 74 5.37 -12.92 10.11
C LEU A 74 5.70 -11.78 9.15
N PHE A 75 6.61 -10.87 9.54
CA PHE A 75 7.07 -9.79 8.68
C PHE A 75 7.82 -10.30 7.44
N ILE A 76 8.66 -11.32 7.59
CA ILE A 76 9.38 -11.92 6.45
C ILE A 76 8.39 -12.57 5.49
N LEU A 77 7.44 -13.37 5.99
CA LEU A 77 6.41 -14.01 5.16
C LEU A 77 5.54 -12.99 4.43
N TRP A 78 5.19 -11.90 5.12
CA TRP A 78 4.49 -10.78 4.54
C TRP A 78 5.29 -10.11 3.41
N TYR A 79 6.57 -9.81 3.64
CA TYR A 79 7.41 -9.14 2.66
C TYR A 79 7.62 -9.98 1.39
N ILE A 80 7.84 -11.29 1.57
CA ILE A 80 8.00 -12.25 0.46
C ILE A 80 6.72 -12.37 -0.37
N SER A 81 5.55 -12.35 0.26
CA SER A 81 4.26 -12.43 -0.45
C SER A 81 3.83 -11.11 -1.09
N GLY A 82 4.22 -9.97 -0.51
CA GLY A 82 3.84 -8.64 -0.98
C GLY A 82 4.48 -8.27 -2.33
N ALA A 83 5.77 -8.52 -2.52
CA ALA A 83 6.49 -8.11 -3.74
C ALA A 83 5.92 -8.75 -5.03
N PRO A 84 5.63 -10.07 -5.09
CA PRO A 84 4.95 -10.67 -6.23
C PRO A 84 3.54 -10.11 -6.46
N ALA A 85 2.77 -9.87 -5.40
CA ALA A 85 1.42 -9.31 -5.53
C ALA A 85 1.45 -7.93 -6.21
N VAL A 86 2.37 -7.06 -5.79
CA VAL A 86 2.55 -5.71 -6.34
C VAL A 86 2.92 -5.75 -7.83
N THR A 87 3.86 -6.61 -8.21
CA THR A 87 4.34 -6.70 -9.60
C THR A 87 3.29 -7.32 -10.53
N ILE A 88 2.50 -8.27 -10.05
CA ILE A 88 1.35 -8.81 -10.79
C ILE A 88 0.28 -7.73 -11.00
N ILE A 89 -0.02 -6.94 -9.97
CA ILE A 89 -0.95 -5.81 -10.09
C ILE A 89 -0.45 -4.81 -11.14
N ALA A 90 0.82 -4.41 -11.07
CA ALA A 90 1.43 -3.50 -12.03
C ALA A 90 1.38 -4.05 -13.47
N ALA A 91 1.70 -5.33 -13.67
CA ALA A 91 1.61 -5.98 -14.97
C ALA A 91 0.16 -6.08 -15.48
N SER A 92 -0.82 -6.24 -14.57
CA SER A 92 -2.24 -6.32 -14.92
C SER A 92 -2.77 -5.01 -15.48
N TYR A 93 -2.25 -3.85 -15.06
CA TYR A 93 -2.59 -2.56 -15.67
C TYR A 93 -2.22 -2.50 -17.15
N LEU A 94 -1.10 -3.12 -17.54
CA LEU A 94 -0.68 -3.18 -18.93
C LEU A 94 -1.69 -3.98 -19.76
N ALA A 95 -2.31 -5.00 -19.16
CA ALA A 95 -3.36 -5.80 -19.80
C ALA A 95 -4.70 -5.07 -19.97
N TYR A 96 -4.95 -4.01 -19.19
CA TYR A 96 -6.09 -3.12 -19.42
C TYR A 96 -5.84 -2.12 -20.56
N ALA A 97 -4.59 -1.69 -20.74
CA ALA A 97 -4.21 -0.77 -21.81
C ALA A 97 -4.04 -1.48 -23.16
N ILE A 98 -3.53 -2.70 -23.15
CA ILE A 98 -3.26 -3.52 -24.34
C ILE A 98 -3.81 -4.93 -24.07
N PRO A 99 -4.64 -5.50 -24.96
CA PRO A 99 -5.12 -6.88 -24.78
C PRO A 99 -3.96 -7.88 -24.97
N ILE A 100 -3.35 -8.31 -23.86
CA ILE A 100 -2.24 -9.27 -23.81
C ILE A 100 -2.66 -10.55 -23.07
N PRO A 101 -2.21 -11.74 -23.49
CA PRO A 101 -2.55 -12.99 -22.84
C PRO A 101 -2.04 -13.06 -21.39
N LYS A 102 -2.78 -13.75 -20.52
CA LYS A 102 -2.47 -13.89 -19.08
C LYS A 102 -1.06 -14.40 -18.80
N ILE A 103 -0.52 -15.28 -19.65
CA ILE A 103 0.84 -15.80 -19.49
C ILE A 103 1.88 -14.67 -19.55
N LEU A 104 1.65 -13.65 -20.38
CA LEU A 104 2.58 -12.54 -20.53
C LEU A 104 2.56 -11.63 -19.31
N ILE A 105 1.42 -11.51 -18.60
CA ILE A 105 1.32 -10.76 -17.33
C ILE A 105 2.32 -11.30 -16.31
N TYR A 106 2.42 -12.62 -16.15
CA TYR A 106 3.38 -13.23 -15.22
C TYR A 106 4.83 -12.99 -15.64
N THR A 107 5.13 -13.04 -16.95
CA THR A 107 6.48 -12.73 -17.44
C THR A 107 6.84 -11.26 -17.21
N ILE A 108 5.90 -10.34 -17.46
CA ILE A 108 6.09 -8.90 -17.22
C ILE A 108 6.29 -8.64 -15.73
N ALA A 109 5.46 -9.23 -14.86
CA ALA A 109 5.62 -9.13 -13.42
C ALA A 109 7.00 -9.62 -12.96
N GLY A 110 7.47 -10.75 -13.49
CA GLY A 110 8.82 -11.26 -13.27
C GLY A 110 9.92 -10.27 -13.71
N THR A 111 9.77 -9.64 -14.88
CA THR A 111 10.73 -8.64 -15.35
C THR A 111 10.73 -7.36 -14.51
N ILE A 112 9.56 -6.89 -14.05
CA ILE A 112 9.45 -5.73 -13.14
C ILE A 112 10.13 -6.05 -11.81
N MET A 113 9.93 -7.27 -11.29
CA MET A 113 10.57 -7.73 -10.05
C MET A 113 12.09 -7.78 -10.18
N LEU A 114 12.60 -8.33 -11.28
CA LEU A 114 14.04 -8.37 -11.57
C LEU A 114 14.63 -6.97 -11.73
N ALA A 115 13.95 -6.07 -12.45
CA ALA A 115 14.39 -4.69 -12.60
C ALA A 115 14.44 -3.97 -11.25
N GLY A 116 13.42 -4.13 -10.40
CA GLY A 116 13.40 -3.60 -9.04
C GLY A 116 14.55 -4.15 -8.18
N PHE A 117 14.84 -5.44 -8.28
CA PHE A 117 15.99 -6.05 -7.60
C PHE A 117 17.32 -5.45 -8.07
N LEU A 118 17.52 -5.27 -9.38
CA LEU A 118 18.73 -4.68 -9.94
C LEU A 118 18.91 -3.21 -9.51
N VAL A 119 17.83 -2.42 -9.48
CA VAL A 119 17.90 -1.02 -8.99
C VAL A 119 18.33 -0.98 -7.52
N ASN A 120 17.81 -1.90 -6.69
CA ASN A 120 18.25 -2.01 -5.30
C ASN A 120 19.71 -2.47 -5.18
N TYR A 121 20.17 -3.33 -6.09
CA TYR A 121 21.56 -3.82 -6.11
C TYR A 121 22.58 -2.75 -6.53
N VAL A 122 22.23 -1.87 -7.48
CA VAL A 122 23.12 -0.83 -8.02
C VAL A 122 23.46 0.25 -6.98
N GLY A 123 22.59 0.45 -5.98
CA GLY A 123 22.90 1.29 -4.83
C GLY A 123 21.70 2.02 -4.27
N ILE A 124 21.71 2.18 -2.94
CA ILE A 124 20.59 2.72 -2.17
C ILE A 124 20.19 4.14 -2.58
N ASN A 125 21.18 4.97 -2.92
CA ASN A 125 20.96 6.35 -3.37
C ASN A 125 20.19 6.45 -4.69
N VAL A 126 20.38 5.48 -5.60
CA VAL A 126 19.63 5.41 -6.86
C VAL A 126 18.21 4.91 -6.58
N SER A 127 18.07 3.89 -5.74
CA SER A 127 16.77 3.36 -5.31
C SER A 127 15.90 4.45 -4.69
N ILE A 128 16.45 5.29 -3.79
CA ILE A 128 15.72 6.40 -3.16
C ILE A 128 15.23 7.43 -4.20
N ARG A 129 16.09 7.84 -5.15
CA ARG A 129 15.70 8.81 -6.19
C ARG A 129 14.60 8.27 -7.10
N VAL A 130 14.73 7.01 -7.54
CA VAL A 130 13.70 6.33 -8.34
C VAL A 130 12.40 6.24 -7.54
N GLN A 131 12.48 5.89 -6.25
CA GLN A 131 11.34 5.77 -5.36
C GLN A 131 10.59 7.09 -5.20
N LEU A 132 11.30 8.21 -4.99
CA LEU A 132 10.72 9.54 -4.93
C LEU A 132 10.04 9.92 -6.25
N GLY A 133 10.67 9.64 -7.38
CA GLY A 133 10.08 9.88 -8.70
C GLY A 133 8.76 9.13 -8.91
N VAL A 134 8.70 7.86 -8.51
CA VAL A 134 7.47 7.05 -8.55
C VAL A 134 6.38 7.63 -7.66
N ILE A 135 6.72 8.08 -6.44
CA ILE A 135 5.75 8.70 -5.53
C ILE A 135 5.16 9.97 -6.16
N VAL A 136 6.01 10.85 -6.69
CA VAL A 136 5.56 12.09 -7.35
C VAL A 136 4.67 11.77 -8.56
N ALA A 137 5.02 10.76 -9.35
CA ALA A 137 4.21 10.32 -10.48
C ALA A 137 2.84 9.80 -10.05
N ILE A 138 2.76 9.00 -8.98
CA ILE A 138 1.49 8.47 -8.46
C ILE A 138 0.62 9.59 -7.91
N VAL A 139 1.19 10.49 -7.10
CA VAL A 139 0.45 11.64 -6.56
C VAL A 139 -0.05 12.55 -7.68
N GLY A 140 0.80 12.83 -8.68
CA GLY A 140 0.40 13.58 -9.87
C GLY A 140 -0.74 12.90 -10.62
N LEU A 141 -0.64 11.60 -10.87
CA LEU A 141 -1.70 10.82 -11.51
C LEU A 141 -3.01 10.89 -10.73
N LEU A 142 -2.99 10.73 -9.41
CA LEU A 142 -4.18 10.83 -8.56
C LEU A 142 -4.82 12.22 -8.63
N ILE A 143 -4.02 13.29 -8.55
CA ILE A 143 -4.52 14.66 -8.67
C ILE A 143 -5.16 14.87 -10.04
N THR A 144 -4.49 14.46 -11.12
CA THR A 144 -5.05 14.59 -12.48
C THR A 144 -6.33 13.79 -12.65
N ALA A 145 -6.42 12.59 -12.09
CA ALA A 145 -7.63 11.76 -12.12
C ALA A 145 -8.79 12.43 -11.37
N VAL A 146 -8.55 13.01 -10.20
CA VAL A 146 -9.57 13.73 -9.42
C VAL A 146 -10.05 14.97 -10.18
N VAL A 147 -9.13 15.79 -10.69
CA VAL A 147 -9.46 17.03 -11.42
C VAL A 147 -10.21 16.72 -12.72
N ALA A 148 -9.77 15.71 -13.48
CA ALA A 148 -10.43 15.30 -14.71
C ALA A 148 -11.81 14.68 -14.48
N SER A 149 -12.01 14.02 -13.33
CA SER A 149 -13.30 13.38 -12.99
C SER A 149 -14.30 14.34 -12.34
N ALA A 150 -13.84 15.46 -11.78
CA ALA A 150 -14.70 16.43 -11.08
C ALA A 150 -15.90 16.95 -11.91
N PRO A 151 -15.76 17.26 -13.22
CA PRO A 151 -16.88 17.73 -14.03
C PRO A 151 -17.94 16.65 -14.33
N SER A 152 -17.59 15.37 -14.21
CA SER A 152 -18.47 14.24 -14.54
C SER A 152 -19.18 13.65 -13.31
N ILE A 153 -19.12 14.33 -12.17
CA ILE A 153 -19.78 13.87 -10.93
C ILE A 153 -21.30 13.98 -11.10
N ASN A 154 -21.97 12.82 -11.11
CA ASN A 154 -23.42 12.75 -11.03
C ASN A 154 -23.85 12.32 -9.62
N ILE A 155 -24.55 13.20 -8.92
CA ILE A 155 -25.02 12.98 -7.54
C ILE A 155 -25.97 11.76 -7.46
N ALA A 156 -26.69 11.44 -8.54
CA ALA A 156 -27.56 10.26 -8.59
C ALA A 156 -26.81 8.94 -8.40
N ASN A 157 -25.50 8.88 -8.72
CA ASN A 157 -24.68 7.69 -8.51
C ASN A 157 -24.43 7.38 -7.02
N PHE A 158 -24.73 8.32 -6.12
CA PHE A 158 -24.64 8.11 -4.67
C PHE A 158 -25.91 7.49 -4.08
N THR A 159 -26.95 7.28 -4.88
CA THR A 159 -28.21 6.68 -4.44
C THR A 159 -28.52 5.41 -5.23
N PRO A 160 -28.70 4.24 -4.58
CA PRO A 160 -28.58 4.01 -3.14
C PRO A 160 -27.10 4.05 -2.67
N PHE A 161 -26.87 4.64 -1.49
CA PHE A 161 -25.50 4.87 -0.97
C PHE A 161 -24.79 3.56 -0.59
N ALA A 162 -25.53 2.60 -0.02
CA ALA A 162 -25.03 1.28 0.35
C ALA A 162 -25.79 0.19 -0.41
N PRO A 163 -25.57 0.03 -1.73
CA PRO A 163 -26.31 -0.93 -2.55
C PRO A 163 -26.08 -2.37 -2.10
N ASN A 164 -24.87 -2.66 -1.61
CA ASN A 164 -24.42 -4.01 -1.23
C ASN A 164 -24.50 -4.26 0.29
N GLY A 165 -25.19 -3.38 1.03
CA GLY A 165 -25.41 -3.49 2.48
C GLY A 165 -24.18 -3.18 3.35
N LEU A 166 -24.37 -3.15 4.67
CA LEU A 166 -23.35 -2.77 5.65
C LEU A 166 -22.13 -3.72 5.67
N LEU A 167 -22.32 -5.01 5.38
CA LEU A 167 -21.25 -6.00 5.37
C LEU A 167 -20.20 -5.69 4.29
N SER A 168 -20.63 -5.15 3.15
CA SER A 168 -19.72 -4.73 2.07
C SER A 168 -18.75 -3.61 2.48
N ILE A 169 -19.15 -2.77 3.44
CA ILE A 169 -18.28 -1.74 4.04
C ILE A 169 -17.12 -2.41 4.78
N GLY A 170 -17.40 -3.45 5.58
CA GLY A 170 -16.36 -4.22 6.26
C GLY A 170 -15.39 -4.92 5.30
N ILE A 171 -15.91 -5.52 4.22
CA ILE A 171 -15.08 -6.17 3.19
C ILE A 171 -14.20 -5.14 2.46
N SER A 172 -14.78 -4.01 2.06
CA SER A 172 -14.01 -2.93 1.42
C SER A 172 -12.97 -2.34 2.37
N ALA A 173 -13.26 -2.23 3.67
CA ALA A 173 -12.27 -1.82 4.67
C ALA A 173 -11.10 -2.81 4.75
N ALA A 174 -11.36 -4.13 4.75
CA ALA A 174 -10.28 -5.13 4.74
C ALA A 174 -9.39 -5.01 3.48
N LEU A 175 -9.98 -4.69 2.32
CA LEU A 175 -9.23 -4.43 1.09
C LEU A 175 -8.38 -3.15 1.22
N ILE A 176 -9.00 -2.04 1.64
CA ILE A 176 -8.34 -0.74 1.77
C ILE A 176 -7.22 -0.78 2.81
N PHE A 177 -7.35 -1.59 3.87
CA PHE A 177 -6.33 -1.76 4.91
C PHE A 177 -4.96 -2.11 4.32
N TRP A 178 -4.91 -2.83 3.19
CA TRP A 178 -3.67 -3.09 2.46
C TRP A 178 -2.90 -1.82 2.08
N SER A 179 -3.59 -0.75 1.67
CA SER A 179 -2.95 0.56 1.38
C SER A 179 -2.38 1.26 2.62
N TYR A 180 -2.78 0.83 3.82
CA TYR A 180 -2.28 1.39 5.08
C TYR A 180 -1.14 0.54 5.67
N LEU A 181 -0.76 -0.56 5.03
CA LEU A 181 0.35 -1.41 5.47
C LEU A 181 1.68 -0.87 4.92
N GLY A 182 2.63 -0.65 5.82
CA GLY A 182 3.99 -0.17 5.53
C GLY A 182 4.41 1.09 6.29
N TYR A 183 3.61 1.59 7.24
CA TYR A 183 4.07 2.59 8.23
C TYR A 183 5.26 2.04 9.04
N GLU A 184 5.27 0.72 9.28
CA GLU A 184 6.36 -0.04 9.86
C GLU A 184 7.70 0.09 9.10
N ASN A 185 7.66 0.37 7.80
CA ASN A 185 8.88 0.47 7.00
C ASN A 185 9.56 1.83 7.18
N VAL A 186 8.87 2.82 7.76
CA VAL A 186 9.46 4.11 8.12
C VAL A 186 10.44 3.95 9.29
N SER A 187 10.12 3.10 10.27
CA SER A 187 11.02 2.85 11.40
C SER A 187 12.26 2.05 11.01
N ASN A 188 12.18 1.22 9.97
CA ASN A 188 13.34 0.47 9.43
C ASN A 188 14.33 1.35 8.65
N VAL A 189 13.89 2.49 8.11
CA VAL A 189 14.72 3.40 7.29
C VAL A 189 15.21 4.60 8.09
N ALA A 190 14.70 4.80 9.31
CA ALA A 190 15.13 5.89 10.20
C ALA A 190 16.64 5.84 10.55
N GLU A 191 17.30 4.70 10.32
CA GLU A 191 18.74 4.51 10.53
C GLU A 191 19.61 5.03 9.36
N GLU A 192 19.02 5.23 8.18
CA GLU A 192 19.74 5.74 6.99
C GLU A 192 19.72 7.28 6.88
N PHE A 193 19.19 7.97 7.89
CA PHE A 193 19.09 9.43 7.98
C PHE A 193 19.79 10.00 9.21
#